data_AF-A0A091SFE2-F1
#
_entry.id   AF-A0A091SFE2-F1
#
_cell.length_a   1.000
_cell.length_b   1.000
_cell.length_c   1.000
_cell.angle_alpha   90.00
_cell.angle_beta   90.00
_cell.angle_gamma   90.00
#
_symmetry.space_group_name_H-M   'P 1'
#
loop_
_entity.id
_entity.type
_entity.pdbx_description
1 polymer ?
#
loop_
_entity_poly.entity_id
_entity_poly.type
_entity_poly.pdbx_seq_one_letter_code
_entity_poly.pdbx_strand_id
1 'polypeptide(L)'
;WIKRNPLPNGRSKWSTFNSIWDQNQAIMKHLLENATFNSSSEAERKTQRYYLSCLKEQRIEELGSQPLMELLDKIGGWNVTGSWNQTSFMEVLKMVSGTYRATPFFTVYVGADSKSSNSNVIQVDQSGLFLPSRDYYLNKSANERVLAAYLDYMVELGTLLGGAPEPTRLQMQQVLDFETQLANITVPQAERRDDEKIYHKMSIAELQALAPAIDWLDYLSYALAPLELADTEPVVVYGDTYLQQVSDLINSTDRSILNNYLIWNLVQKTASSLDQRFETAQERLRETIYGARGTPVSLPQSCTPRWQTCISNTDDTLGFALGSLFVKATFDRDSKAIVRMLLPPSPPHHHLWEPPLSPPNIRAGRQRAGERDPQPWGGPILPPCPCPRGPFLMSPLPHQYEVSEDSFFQNMLNFYNFSAKVMADQLRKPPNRDQ
;
A
#
# COMPACT_ATOMS: atom_id res chain seq x y z
N TRP A 1 30.16 16.97 1.12
CA TRP A 1 29.11 16.33 0.33
C TRP A 1 27.95 17.29 0.03
N ILE A 2 27.32 17.90 1.05
CA ILE A 2 26.19 18.85 0.92
C ILE A 2 26.45 19.95 -0.13
N LYS A 3 27.59 20.65 -0.07
CA LYS A 3 27.96 21.71 -1.04
C LYS A 3 28.02 21.22 -2.52
N ARG A 4 28.24 19.93 -2.77
CA ARG A 4 28.45 19.36 -4.11
C ARG A 4 27.22 18.63 -4.67
N ASN A 5 26.18 18.41 -3.88
CA ASN A 5 25.00 17.63 -4.27
C ASN A 5 23.74 18.45 -3.97
N PRO A 6 23.39 19.44 -4.83
CA PRO A 6 22.10 20.11 -4.72
C PRO A 6 20.96 19.10 -4.89
N LEU A 7 19.77 19.41 -4.36
CA LEU A 7 18.57 18.57 -4.54
C LEU A 7 18.27 18.44 -6.04
N PRO A 8 18.26 17.22 -6.61
CA PRO A 8 17.88 17.03 -8.01
C PRO A 8 16.41 17.39 -8.23
N ASN A 9 16.08 17.76 -9.47
CA ASN A 9 14.71 18.08 -9.87
C ASN A 9 13.75 16.91 -9.55
N GLY A 10 12.55 17.23 -9.07
CA GLY A 10 11.52 16.23 -8.71
C GLY A 10 11.77 15.48 -7.40
N ARG A 11 12.89 15.73 -6.70
CA ARG A 11 13.22 15.10 -5.40
C ARG A 11 13.06 16.08 -4.24
N SER A 12 12.35 15.65 -3.20
CA SER A 12 12.24 16.37 -1.92
C SER A 12 13.38 16.05 -0.94
N LYS A 13 14.11 14.95 -1.17
CA LYS A 13 15.24 14.50 -0.35
C LYS A 13 16.31 13.85 -1.23
N TRP A 14 17.58 14.10 -0.91
CA TRP A 14 18.71 13.49 -1.59
C TRP A 14 19.76 13.01 -0.60
N SER A 15 20.17 11.75 -0.74
CA SER A 15 21.12 11.06 0.13
C SER A 15 21.77 9.90 -0.63
N THR A 16 22.74 9.23 -0.01
CA THR A 16 23.34 7.99 -0.56
C THR A 16 22.27 6.92 -0.88
N PHE A 17 21.21 6.81 -0.07
CA PHE A 17 20.11 5.88 -0.35
C PHE A 17 19.39 6.18 -1.65
N ASN A 18 19.13 7.47 -1.93
CA ASN A 18 18.49 7.89 -3.19
C ASN A 18 19.40 7.60 -4.39
N SER A 19 20.70 7.89 -4.25
CA SER A 19 21.68 7.63 -5.31
C SER A 19 21.80 6.13 -5.62
N ILE A 20 21.81 5.27 -4.60
CA ILE A 20 21.86 3.81 -4.79
C ILE A 20 20.54 3.30 -5.39
N TRP A 21 19.40 3.82 -4.93
CA TRP A 21 18.10 3.47 -5.48
C TRP A 21 18.04 3.80 -6.99
N ASP A 22 18.49 4.98 -7.41
CA ASP A 22 18.52 5.36 -8.83
C ASP A 22 19.45 4.46 -9.68
N GLN A 23 20.59 4.07 -9.13
CA GLN A 23 21.49 3.12 -9.80
C GLN A 23 20.84 1.74 -9.94
N ASN A 24 20.17 1.25 -8.90
CA ASN A 24 19.45 -0.03 -8.95
C ASN A 24 18.32 0.01 -9.97
N GLN A 25 17.58 1.11 -10.05
CA GLN A 25 16.52 1.32 -11.04
C GLN A 25 17.07 1.24 -12.47
N ALA A 26 18.23 1.86 -12.74
CA ALA A 26 18.87 1.76 -14.05
C ALA A 26 19.27 0.32 -14.42
N ILE A 27 19.77 -0.47 -13.45
CA ILE A 27 20.07 -1.89 -13.67
C ILE A 27 18.79 -2.67 -13.99
N MET A 28 17.72 -2.46 -13.22
CA MET A 28 16.42 -3.12 -13.45
C MET A 28 15.84 -2.78 -14.82
N LYS A 29 16.01 -1.53 -15.29
CA LYS A 29 15.65 -1.11 -16.65
C LYS A 29 16.33 -1.98 -17.70
N HIS A 30 17.65 -2.14 -17.59
CA HIS A 30 18.43 -2.96 -18.53
C HIS A 30 18.01 -4.43 -18.52
N LEU A 31 17.63 -4.97 -17.36
CA LEU A 31 17.16 -6.36 -17.25
C LEU A 31 15.80 -6.56 -17.92
N LEU A 32 14.86 -5.63 -17.73
CA LEU A 32 13.49 -5.73 -18.23
C LEU A 32 13.37 -5.36 -19.72
N GLU A 33 14.18 -4.43 -20.22
CA GLU A 33 14.17 -4.01 -21.63
C GLU A 33 15.04 -4.89 -22.54
N ASN A 34 15.67 -5.94 -22.02
CA ASN A 34 16.51 -6.80 -22.83
C ASN A 34 15.67 -7.63 -23.82
N ALA A 35 15.79 -7.34 -25.12
CA ALA A 35 15.06 -8.03 -26.19
C ALA A 35 15.43 -9.52 -26.33
N THR A 36 16.58 -9.93 -25.80
CA THR A 36 17.01 -11.35 -25.75
C THR A 36 16.58 -12.07 -24.49
N PHE A 37 15.78 -11.41 -23.63
CA PHE A 37 15.30 -11.98 -22.39
C PHE A 37 14.48 -13.24 -22.65
N ASN A 38 15.04 -14.38 -22.27
CA ASN A 38 14.37 -15.67 -22.33
C ASN A 38 14.53 -16.35 -20.97
N SER A 39 13.60 -16.08 -20.07
CA SER A 39 13.54 -16.75 -18.78
C SER A 39 12.65 -18.00 -18.84
N SER A 40 13.14 -19.08 -18.23
CA SER A 40 12.36 -20.28 -17.97
C SER A 40 11.27 -20.04 -16.90
N SER A 41 11.41 -19.00 -16.08
CA SER A 41 10.46 -18.64 -15.04
C SER A 41 9.28 -17.84 -15.60
N GLU A 42 8.06 -18.36 -15.43
CA GLU A 42 6.84 -17.66 -15.84
C GLU A 42 6.66 -16.32 -15.12
N ALA A 43 6.98 -16.26 -13.84
CA ALA A 43 6.85 -15.04 -13.07
C ALA A 43 7.79 -13.94 -13.59
N GLU A 44 9.02 -14.26 -13.95
CA GLU A 44 9.97 -13.29 -14.50
C GLU A 44 9.48 -12.76 -15.87
N ARG A 45 8.88 -13.62 -16.70
CA ARG A 45 8.22 -13.20 -17.95
C ARG A 45 7.02 -12.30 -17.67
N LYS A 46 6.18 -12.62 -16.67
CA LYS A 46 5.03 -11.79 -16.27
C LYS A 46 5.48 -10.42 -15.75
N THR A 47 6.57 -10.36 -14.99
CA THR A 47 7.20 -9.10 -14.55
C THR A 47 7.65 -8.25 -15.74
N GLN A 48 8.31 -8.85 -16.73
CA GLN A 48 8.68 -8.13 -17.95
C GLN A 48 7.45 -7.60 -18.70
N ARG A 49 6.42 -8.43 -18.90
CA ARG A 49 5.18 -8.02 -19.57
C ARG A 49 4.48 -6.87 -18.85
N TYR A 50 4.45 -6.91 -17.52
CA TYR A 50 3.86 -5.85 -16.71
C TYR A 50 4.60 -4.52 -16.94
N TYR A 51 5.93 -4.54 -16.87
CA TYR A 51 6.77 -3.38 -17.15
C TYR A 51 6.55 -2.83 -18.56
N LEU A 52 6.57 -3.71 -19.58
CA LEU A 52 6.34 -3.31 -20.98
C LEU A 52 4.94 -2.73 -21.20
N SER A 53 3.92 -3.23 -20.50
CA SER A 53 2.55 -2.67 -20.56
C SER A 53 2.50 -1.22 -20.05
N CYS A 54 3.27 -0.91 -19.01
CA CYS A 54 3.35 0.44 -18.45
C CYS A 54 4.08 1.44 -19.38
N LEU A 55 5.04 0.95 -20.18
CA LEU A 55 5.79 1.75 -21.15
C LEU A 55 4.99 2.14 -22.40
N LYS A 56 3.88 1.45 -22.71
CA LYS A 56 3.05 1.73 -23.89
C LYS A 56 2.17 2.96 -23.68
N GLU A 57 2.79 4.13 -23.54
CA GLU A 57 2.12 5.42 -23.30
C GLU A 57 1.04 5.71 -24.34
N GLN A 58 1.31 5.48 -25.63
CA GLN A 58 0.32 5.70 -26.69
C GLN A 58 -1.01 4.97 -26.42
N ARG A 59 -0.95 3.71 -25.94
CA ARG A 59 -2.15 2.94 -25.63
C ARG A 59 -2.88 3.47 -24.41
N ILE A 60 -2.14 3.96 -23.41
CA ILE A 60 -2.69 4.55 -22.19
C ILE A 60 -3.39 5.88 -22.53
N GLU A 61 -2.77 6.71 -23.36
CA GLU A 61 -3.34 7.97 -23.86
C GLU A 61 -4.58 7.74 -24.72
N GLU A 62 -4.58 6.72 -25.58
CA GLU A 62 -5.75 6.33 -26.38
C GLU A 62 -6.95 5.92 -25.52
N LEU A 63 -6.71 5.23 -24.40
CA LEU A 63 -7.75 4.79 -23.47
C LEU A 63 -8.23 5.92 -22.54
N GLY A 64 -7.36 6.87 -22.21
CA GLY A 64 -7.68 8.01 -21.36
C GLY A 64 -8.30 7.59 -20.02
N SER A 65 -9.45 8.18 -19.68
CA SER A 65 -10.22 7.86 -18.48
C SER A 65 -11.18 6.67 -18.63
N GLN A 66 -11.32 6.08 -19.83
CA GLN A 66 -12.33 5.03 -20.09
C GLN A 66 -12.23 3.83 -19.16
N PRO A 67 -11.04 3.25 -18.88
CA PRO A 67 -10.95 2.06 -18.02
C PRO A 67 -11.44 2.30 -16.60
N LEU A 68 -11.20 3.51 -16.06
CA LEU A 68 -11.71 3.87 -14.75
C LEU A 68 -13.22 4.15 -14.81
N MET A 69 -13.73 4.83 -15.83
CA MET A 69 -15.18 5.06 -15.95
C MET A 69 -15.96 3.74 -16.04
N GLU A 70 -15.50 2.77 -16.84
CA GLU A 70 -16.11 1.42 -16.92
C GLU A 70 -16.08 0.70 -15.56
N LEU A 71 -15.00 0.87 -14.81
CA LEU A 71 -14.87 0.33 -13.46
C LEU A 71 -15.87 0.98 -12.49
N LEU A 72 -16.03 2.31 -12.56
CA LEU A 72 -16.96 3.07 -11.74
C LEU A 72 -18.42 2.66 -12.02
N ASP A 73 -18.77 2.46 -13.29
CA ASP A 73 -20.10 1.99 -13.66
C ASP A 73 -20.37 0.58 -13.12
N LYS A 74 -19.38 -0.32 -13.17
CA LYS A 74 -19.49 -1.69 -12.65
C LYS A 74 -19.74 -1.76 -11.15
N ILE A 75 -19.21 -0.81 -10.36
CA ILE A 75 -19.35 -0.81 -8.89
C ILE A 75 -20.58 -0.06 -8.39
N GLY A 76 -21.36 0.60 -9.27
CA GLY A 76 -22.59 1.28 -8.90
C GLY A 76 -22.59 2.80 -9.12
N GLY A 77 -21.56 3.34 -9.78
CA GLY A 77 -21.49 4.72 -10.23
C GLY A 77 -21.01 5.72 -9.18
N TRP A 78 -20.91 6.99 -9.59
CA TRP A 78 -20.39 8.08 -8.78
C TRP A 78 -21.32 9.30 -8.86
N ASN A 79 -21.66 9.92 -7.72
CA ASN A 79 -22.54 11.09 -7.70
C ASN A 79 -21.95 12.26 -8.51
N VAL A 80 -20.62 12.40 -8.52
CA VAL A 80 -19.93 13.41 -9.31
C VAL A 80 -20.22 13.27 -10.82
N THR A 81 -20.39 12.04 -11.32
CA THR A 81 -20.69 11.77 -12.74
C THR A 81 -22.20 11.69 -13.02
N GLY A 82 -23.04 11.84 -12.00
CA GLY A 82 -24.50 12.00 -12.10
C GLY A 82 -25.32 10.73 -11.89
N SER A 83 -24.79 9.54 -12.21
CA SER A 83 -25.49 8.26 -12.02
C SER A 83 -24.87 7.49 -10.86
N TRP A 84 -25.62 7.29 -9.76
CA TRP A 84 -25.20 6.39 -8.68
C TRP A 84 -26.39 5.64 -8.05
N ASN A 85 -26.14 4.40 -7.62
CA ASN A 85 -27.11 3.61 -6.87
C ASN A 85 -27.01 3.91 -5.37
N GLN A 86 -28.06 4.47 -4.78
CA GLN A 86 -28.10 4.86 -3.37
C GLN A 86 -28.14 3.67 -2.39
N THR A 87 -28.52 2.48 -2.86
CA THR A 87 -28.75 1.29 -2.01
C THR A 87 -27.52 0.39 -1.86
N SER A 88 -26.46 0.62 -2.64
CA SER A 88 -25.34 -0.32 -2.77
C SER A 88 -24.16 -0.07 -1.83
N PHE A 89 -24.31 0.70 -0.73
CA PHE A 89 -23.16 1.07 0.14
C PHE A 89 -22.27 -0.12 0.54
N MET A 90 -22.86 -1.21 1.05
CA MET A 90 -22.11 -2.40 1.44
C MET A 90 -21.47 -3.12 0.26
N GLU A 91 -22.14 -3.15 -0.91
CA GLU A 91 -21.61 -3.77 -2.12
C GLU A 91 -20.43 -2.96 -2.68
N VAL A 92 -20.54 -1.63 -2.71
CA VAL A 92 -19.47 -0.71 -3.10
C VAL A 92 -18.29 -0.87 -2.15
N LEU A 93 -18.52 -0.88 -0.82
CA LEU A 93 -17.47 -1.08 0.18
C LEU A 93 -16.74 -2.42 -0.03
N LYS A 94 -17.49 -3.51 -0.23
CA LYS A 94 -16.93 -4.85 -0.51
C LYS A 94 -16.05 -4.84 -1.78
N MET A 95 -16.54 -4.26 -2.88
CA MET A 95 -15.77 -4.18 -4.13
C MET A 95 -14.52 -3.30 -3.98
N VAL A 96 -14.68 -2.07 -3.48
CA VAL A 96 -13.61 -1.07 -3.32
C VAL A 96 -12.52 -1.58 -2.39
N SER A 97 -12.91 -2.11 -1.23
CA SER A 97 -11.95 -2.51 -0.20
C SER A 97 -11.46 -3.95 -0.33
N GLY A 98 -12.37 -4.91 -0.56
CA GLY A 98 -12.03 -6.32 -0.71
C GLY A 98 -11.32 -6.60 -2.04
N THR A 99 -11.98 -6.30 -3.16
CA THR A 99 -11.46 -6.65 -4.50
C THR A 99 -10.34 -5.73 -4.96
N TYR A 100 -10.52 -4.41 -4.82
CA TYR A 100 -9.56 -3.41 -5.32
C TYR A 100 -8.56 -2.90 -4.29
N ARG A 101 -8.62 -3.41 -3.05
CA ARG A 101 -7.63 -3.15 -2.00
C ARG A 101 -7.44 -1.67 -1.68
N ALA A 102 -8.46 -0.85 -1.93
CA ALA A 102 -8.52 0.48 -1.33
C ALA A 102 -8.90 0.32 0.16
N THR A 103 -8.57 1.29 1.00
CA THR A 103 -8.75 1.16 2.46
C THR A 103 -9.57 2.32 3.01
N PRO A 104 -10.82 2.51 2.56
CA PRO A 104 -11.71 3.51 3.12
C PRO A 104 -12.13 3.10 4.54
N PHE A 105 -12.19 4.05 5.47
CA PHE A 105 -12.54 3.87 6.89
C PHE A 105 -11.59 2.99 7.72
N PHE A 106 -11.20 1.82 7.25
CA PHE A 106 -10.34 0.87 7.95
C PHE A 106 -9.62 -0.04 6.95
N THR A 107 -8.55 -0.66 7.42
CA THR A 107 -7.77 -1.64 6.66
C THR A 107 -7.92 -2.99 7.31
N VAL A 108 -8.07 -4.02 6.47
CA VAL A 108 -8.09 -5.42 6.88
C VAL A 108 -6.94 -6.16 6.23
N TYR A 109 -6.21 -6.90 7.05
CA TYR A 109 -5.13 -7.75 6.59
C TYR A 109 -5.01 -9.00 7.48
N VAL A 110 -4.32 -10.00 6.95
CA VAL A 110 -4.01 -11.23 7.67
C VAL A 110 -2.52 -11.24 7.94
N GLY A 111 -2.15 -11.45 9.19
CA GLY A 111 -0.76 -11.48 9.63
C GLY A 111 -0.59 -12.28 10.91
N ALA A 112 0.67 -12.45 11.32
CA ALA A 112 1.02 -13.20 12.53
C ALA A 112 0.35 -12.57 13.76
N ASP A 113 -0.22 -13.42 14.62
CA ASP A 113 -0.78 -12.99 15.90
C ASP A 113 0.37 -12.61 16.85
N SER A 114 0.44 -11.35 17.28
CA SER A 114 1.48 -10.85 18.18
C SER A 114 1.56 -11.61 19.51
N LYS A 115 0.45 -12.19 19.97
CA LYS A 115 0.41 -13.04 21.18
C LYS A 115 0.56 -14.54 20.88
N SER A 116 0.50 -14.93 19.61
CA SER A 116 0.67 -16.32 19.15
C SER A 116 1.37 -16.36 17.79
N SER A 117 2.69 -16.23 17.79
CA SER A 117 3.52 -16.12 16.57
C SER A 117 3.47 -17.33 15.63
N ASN A 118 2.83 -18.43 16.04
CA ASN A 118 2.66 -19.65 15.25
C ASN A 118 1.36 -19.67 14.43
N SER A 119 0.50 -18.67 14.59
CA SER A 119 -0.80 -18.57 13.94
C SER A 119 -0.98 -17.19 13.28
N ASN A 120 -1.65 -17.17 12.13
CA ASN A 120 -2.16 -15.93 11.57
C ASN A 120 -3.53 -15.59 12.17
N VAL A 121 -3.86 -14.30 12.18
CA VAL A 121 -5.15 -13.77 12.64
C VAL A 121 -5.59 -12.62 11.73
N ILE A 122 -6.90 -12.39 11.65
CA ILE A 122 -7.46 -11.22 10.97
C ILE A 122 -7.13 -9.99 11.81
N GLN A 123 -6.65 -8.94 11.17
CA GLN A 123 -6.24 -7.70 11.81
C GLN A 123 -7.00 -6.53 11.18
N VAL A 124 -7.60 -5.69 12.02
CA VAL A 124 -8.35 -4.49 11.61
C VAL A 124 -7.70 -3.26 12.25
N ASP A 125 -7.40 -2.27 11.41
CA ASP A 125 -6.77 -1.02 11.86
C ASP A 125 -7.33 0.22 11.17
N GLN A 126 -7.02 1.39 11.72
CA GLN A 126 -7.39 2.70 11.20
C GLN A 126 -6.79 2.98 9.83
N SER A 127 -7.56 3.55 8.91
CA SER A 127 -7.08 3.99 7.59
C SER A 127 -8.02 5.02 6.95
N GLY A 128 -7.84 5.28 5.65
CA GLY A 128 -8.82 6.04 4.86
C GLY A 128 -8.55 7.53 4.77
N LEU A 129 -7.38 7.99 5.23
CA LEU A 129 -6.86 9.32 4.94
C LEU A 129 -5.94 9.25 3.72
N PHE A 130 -6.06 10.22 2.83
CA PHE A 130 -5.15 10.33 1.69
C PHE A 130 -3.86 11.07 2.04
N LEU A 131 -3.96 12.17 2.78
CA LEU A 131 -2.77 12.93 3.15
C LEU A 131 -1.93 12.11 4.14
N PRO A 132 -0.58 12.24 4.10
CA PRO A 132 0.32 11.32 4.80
C PRO A 132 0.18 11.28 6.33
N SER A 133 -0.46 12.29 6.92
CA SER A 133 -0.69 12.38 8.37
C SER A 133 -2.01 13.09 8.64
N ARG A 134 -2.69 12.69 9.72
CA ARG A 134 -3.88 13.38 10.24
C ARG A 134 -3.64 14.88 10.50
N ASP A 135 -2.41 15.25 10.85
CA ASP A 135 -2.05 16.64 11.19
C ASP A 135 -2.22 17.60 10.00
N TYR A 136 -2.17 17.09 8.76
CA TYR A 136 -2.46 17.89 7.57
C TYR A 136 -3.90 18.42 7.56
N TYR A 137 -4.85 17.64 8.08
CA TYR A 137 -6.27 18.01 8.16
C TYR A 137 -6.58 18.87 9.38
N LEU A 138 -5.94 18.60 10.52
CA LEU A 138 -6.26 19.24 11.80
C LEU A 138 -5.58 20.61 11.96
N ASN A 139 -4.34 20.77 11.48
CA ASN A 139 -3.60 22.03 11.58
C ASN A 139 -3.91 22.96 10.40
N LYS A 140 -5.17 23.39 10.28
CA LYS A 140 -5.68 24.16 9.14
C LYS A 140 -4.88 25.43 8.84
N SER A 141 -4.44 26.17 9.86
CA SER A 141 -3.68 27.42 9.68
C SER A 141 -2.29 27.21 9.07
N ALA A 142 -1.63 26.08 9.38
CA ALA A 142 -0.32 25.76 8.82
C ALA A 142 -0.42 25.10 7.44
N ASN A 143 -1.49 24.35 7.21
CA ASN A 143 -1.66 23.47 6.05
C ASN A 143 -2.73 23.92 5.06
N GLU A 144 -3.24 25.17 5.18
CA GLU A 144 -4.28 25.73 4.29
C GLU A 144 -3.94 25.55 2.81
N ARG A 145 -2.68 25.80 2.44
CA ARG A 145 -2.20 25.62 1.06
C ARG A 145 -2.28 24.17 0.58
N VAL A 146 -2.00 23.22 1.48
CA VAL A 146 -2.04 21.78 1.15
C VAL A 146 -3.48 21.31 1.02
N LEU A 147 -4.37 21.75 1.92
CA LEU A 147 -5.79 21.42 1.85
C LEU A 147 -6.46 22.02 0.60
N ALA A 148 -6.11 23.26 0.25
CA ALA A 148 -6.58 23.88 -0.99
C ALA A 148 -6.09 23.12 -2.23
N ALA A 149 -4.80 22.78 -2.30
CA ALA A 149 -4.25 22.00 -3.40
C ALA A 149 -4.85 20.58 -3.49
N TYR A 150 -5.15 19.97 -2.34
CA TYR A 150 -5.82 18.67 -2.30
C TYR A 150 -7.26 18.76 -2.83
N LEU A 151 -8.02 19.78 -2.42
CA LEU A 151 -9.35 20.03 -2.98
C LEU A 151 -9.31 20.28 -4.50
N ASP A 152 -8.36 21.09 -4.96
CA ASP A 152 -8.20 21.35 -6.39
C ASP A 152 -7.85 20.08 -7.17
N TYR A 153 -7.02 19.20 -6.60
CA TYR A 153 -6.74 17.88 -7.16
C TYR A 153 -7.99 16.99 -7.25
N MET A 154 -8.80 16.96 -6.19
CA MET A 154 -10.09 16.24 -6.18
C MET A 154 -11.02 16.73 -7.29
N VAL A 155 -11.10 18.05 -7.47
CA VAL A 155 -11.93 18.68 -8.50
C VAL A 155 -11.40 18.42 -9.90
N GLU A 156 -10.08 18.50 -10.10
CA GLU A 156 -9.43 18.20 -11.39
C GLU A 156 -9.74 16.76 -11.80
N LEU A 157 -9.53 15.77 -10.93
CA LEU A 157 -9.83 14.37 -11.24
C LEU A 157 -11.31 14.11 -11.46
N GLY A 158 -12.19 14.69 -10.63
CA GLY A 158 -13.64 14.57 -10.82
C GLY A 158 -14.10 15.13 -12.17
N THR A 159 -13.48 16.23 -12.62
CA THR A 159 -13.77 16.83 -13.93
C THR A 159 -13.23 15.98 -15.09
N LEU A 160 -12.02 15.40 -14.95
CA LEU A 160 -11.44 14.48 -15.94
C LEU A 160 -12.28 13.20 -16.14
N LEU A 161 -13.03 12.82 -15.11
CA LEU A 161 -13.94 11.66 -15.11
C LEU A 161 -15.38 12.01 -15.52
N GLY A 162 -15.64 13.23 -15.99
CA GLY A 162 -16.93 13.64 -16.56
C GLY A 162 -17.83 14.45 -15.63
N GLY A 163 -17.38 14.83 -14.43
CA GLY A 163 -18.12 15.70 -13.53
C GLY A 163 -18.14 17.17 -13.97
N ALA A 164 -19.22 17.89 -13.67
CA ALA A 164 -19.31 19.32 -13.92
C ALA A 164 -18.53 20.12 -12.85
N PRO A 165 -17.71 21.14 -13.21
CA PRO A 165 -16.76 21.76 -12.26
C PRO A 165 -17.37 22.28 -10.95
N GLU A 166 -18.47 23.03 -11.02
CA GLU A 166 -19.12 23.63 -9.83
C GLU A 166 -19.74 22.56 -8.91
N PRO A 167 -20.60 21.65 -9.40
CA PRO A 167 -21.09 20.53 -8.57
C PRO A 167 -19.96 19.64 -8.02
N THR A 168 -18.93 19.36 -8.81
CA THR A 168 -17.78 18.55 -8.38
C THR A 168 -17.08 19.22 -7.20
N ARG A 169 -16.83 20.53 -7.26
CA ARG A 169 -16.18 21.26 -6.14
C ARG A 169 -16.98 21.16 -4.85
N LEU A 170 -18.30 21.33 -4.91
CA LEU A 170 -19.15 21.19 -3.72
C LEU A 170 -19.10 19.76 -3.15
N GLN A 171 -19.22 18.74 -4.01
CA GLN A 171 -19.19 17.35 -3.57
C GLN A 171 -17.82 16.94 -3.01
N MET A 172 -16.72 17.39 -3.62
CA MET A 172 -15.37 17.10 -3.15
C MET A 172 -15.04 17.84 -1.86
N GLN A 173 -15.59 19.05 -1.66
CA GLN A 173 -15.50 19.74 -0.36
C GLN A 173 -16.17 18.92 0.76
N GLN A 174 -17.34 18.34 0.50
CA GLN A 174 -18.01 17.47 1.48
C GLN A 174 -17.18 16.22 1.80
N VAL A 175 -16.51 15.63 0.81
CA VAL A 175 -15.60 14.50 1.04
C VAL A 175 -14.37 14.93 1.86
N LEU A 176 -13.81 16.11 1.59
CA LEU A 176 -12.70 16.67 2.37
C LEU A 176 -13.10 16.95 3.83
N ASP A 177 -14.30 17.47 4.05
CA ASP A 177 -14.84 17.70 5.40
C ASP A 177 -15.11 16.38 6.12
N PHE A 178 -15.57 15.35 5.40
CA PHE A 178 -15.70 13.99 5.92
C PHE A 178 -14.35 13.38 6.29
N GLU A 179 -13.33 13.46 5.43
CA GLU A 179 -11.96 13.03 5.73
C GLU A 179 -11.37 13.78 6.92
N THR A 180 -11.71 15.06 7.09
CA THR A 180 -11.27 15.87 8.25
C THR A 180 -11.89 15.37 9.55
N GLN A 181 -13.17 14.98 9.53
CA GLN A 181 -13.83 14.33 10.68
C GLN A 181 -13.18 12.98 10.98
N LEU A 182 -12.90 12.17 9.95
CA LEU A 182 -12.19 10.90 10.10
C LEU A 182 -10.79 11.11 10.70
N ALA A 183 -10.05 12.12 10.24
CA ALA A 183 -8.72 12.45 10.77
C ALA A 183 -8.75 12.86 12.24
N ASN A 184 -9.84 13.50 12.69
CA ASN A 184 -10.03 13.84 14.10
C ASN A 184 -10.19 12.57 14.96
N ILE A 185 -10.91 11.57 14.46
CA ILE A 185 -11.14 10.27 15.12
C ILE A 185 -9.86 9.41 15.12
N THR A 186 -9.03 9.49 14.06
CA THR A 186 -7.78 8.73 13.92
C THR A 186 -6.84 8.93 15.11
N VAL A 187 -6.37 7.83 15.71
CA VAL A 187 -5.47 7.87 16.87
C VAL A 187 -4.06 8.31 16.46
N PRO A 188 -3.40 9.23 17.20
CA PRO A 188 -2.04 9.67 16.90
C PRO A 188 -1.01 8.55 16.94
N GLN A 189 -0.03 8.57 16.01
CA GLN A 189 1.03 7.54 15.95
C GLN A 189 1.86 7.42 17.25
N ALA A 190 1.98 8.51 18.02
CA ALA A 190 2.70 8.49 19.30
C ALA A 190 2.01 7.61 20.36
N GLU A 191 0.68 7.54 20.34
CA GLU A 191 -0.14 6.75 21.25
C GLU A 191 -0.20 5.27 20.83
N ARG A 192 0.13 4.97 19.57
CA ARG A 192 0.12 3.63 18.97
C ARG A 192 1.45 2.87 19.07
N ARG A 193 2.37 3.32 19.94
CA ARG A 193 3.70 2.68 20.08
C ARG A 193 3.72 1.50 21.06
N ASP A 194 2.68 1.37 21.87
CA ASP A 194 2.58 0.33 22.89
C ASP A 194 1.71 -0.81 22.35
N ASP A 195 2.36 -1.80 21.72
CA ASP A 195 1.71 -2.92 21.05
C ASP A 195 0.81 -3.74 22.00
N GLU A 196 1.14 -3.80 23.30
CA GLU A 196 0.31 -4.50 24.28
C GLU A 196 -1.00 -3.76 24.56
N LYS A 197 -0.97 -2.43 24.57
CA LYS A 197 -2.14 -1.60 24.82
C LYS A 197 -3.09 -1.55 23.65
N ILE A 198 -2.58 -1.50 22.43
CA ILE A 198 -3.41 -1.44 21.22
C ILE A 198 -3.91 -2.82 20.78
N TYR A 199 -3.41 -3.91 21.36
CA TYR A 199 -3.86 -5.25 21.00
C TYR A 199 -5.19 -5.60 21.68
N HIS A 200 -6.28 -5.60 20.91
CA HIS A 200 -7.60 -6.05 21.37
C HIS A 200 -8.08 -7.24 20.53
N LYS A 201 -7.99 -8.46 21.08
CA LYS A 201 -8.52 -9.66 20.44
C LYS A 201 -9.97 -9.88 20.85
N MET A 202 -10.84 -10.01 19.86
CA MET A 202 -12.29 -10.22 20.02
C MET A 202 -12.80 -11.14 18.90
N SER A 203 -14.04 -11.58 19.00
CA SER A 203 -14.74 -12.31 17.94
C SER A 203 -15.38 -11.36 16.90
N ILE A 204 -15.72 -11.87 15.72
CA ILE A 204 -16.51 -11.10 14.73
C ILE A 204 -17.85 -10.64 15.33
N ALA A 205 -18.49 -11.47 16.17
CA ALA A 205 -19.72 -11.09 16.87
C ALA A 205 -19.52 -9.88 17.81
N GLU A 206 -18.43 -9.85 18.57
CA GLU A 206 -18.09 -8.71 19.43
C GLU A 206 -17.74 -7.47 18.62
N LEU A 207 -17.02 -7.63 17.50
CA LEU A 207 -16.75 -6.54 16.56
C LEU A 207 -18.03 -5.96 15.95
N GLN A 208 -19.01 -6.82 15.63
CA GLN A 208 -20.32 -6.39 15.14
C GLN A 208 -21.08 -5.56 16.18
N ALA A 209 -20.97 -5.93 17.46
CA ALA A 209 -21.56 -5.15 18.55
C ALA A 209 -20.82 -3.82 18.79
N LEU A 210 -19.51 -3.80 18.58
CA LEU A 210 -18.65 -2.62 18.73
C LEU A 210 -18.92 -1.56 17.65
N ALA A 211 -19.02 -1.99 16.39
CA ALA A 211 -19.12 -1.11 15.23
C ALA A 211 -20.24 -1.56 14.28
N PRO A 212 -21.52 -1.33 14.62
CA PRO A 212 -22.67 -1.92 13.93
C PRO A 212 -22.97 -1.34 12.54
N ALA A 213 -22.32 -0.24 12.11
CA ALA A 213 -22.57 0.39 10.82
C ALA A 213 -22.23 -0.48 9.60
N ILE A 214 -21.40 -1.51 9.80
CA ILE A 214 -20.93 -2.44 8.78
C ILE A 214 -21.34 -3.85 9.19
N ASP A 215 -21.83 -4.63 8.24
CA ASP A 215 -21.98 -6.07 8.42
C ASP A 215 -20.59 -6.71 8.28
N TRP A 216 -19.92 -6.93 9.41
CA TRP A 216 -18.54 -7.40 9.45
C TRP A 216 -18.40 -8.84 8.98
N LEU A 217 -19.38 -9.70 9.26
CA LEU A 217 -19.34 -11.09 8.82
C LEU A 217 -19.47 -11.17 7.30
N ASP A 218 -20.42 -10.45 6.70
CA ASP A 218 -20.58 -10.36 5.25
C ASP A 218 -19.35 -9.73 4.58
N TYR A 219 -18.85 -8.61 5.12
CA TYR A 219 -17.66 -7.94 4.59
C TYR A 219 -16.41 -8.85 4.65
N LEU A 220 -16.11 -9.46 5.80
CA LEU A 220 -14.92 -10.29 5.98
C LEU A 220 -15.02 -11.58 5.15
N SER A 221 -16.20 -12.18 5.05
CA SER A 221 -16.43 -13.37 4.21
C SER A 221 -16.20 -13.06 2.73
N TYR A 222 -16.59 -11.86 2.28
CA TYR A 222 -16.29 -11.41 0.92
C TYR A 222 -14.80 -11.14 0.72
N ALA A 223 -14.18 -10.36 1.63
CA ALA A 223 -12.79 -9.94 1.50
C ALA A 223 -11.79 -11.10 1.61
N LEU A 224 -12.13 -12.14 2.37
CA LEU A 224 -11.29 -13.32 2.61
C LEU A 224 -11.80 -14.58 1.87
N ALA A 225 -12.68 -14.41 0.89
CA ALA A 225 -13.15 -15.51 0.06
C ALA A 225 -11.97 -16.27 -0.59
N PRO A 226 -12.01 -17.62 -0.66
CA PRO A 226 -13.15 -18.51 -0.40
C PRO A 226 -13.20 -19.09 1.02
N LEU A 227 -12.58 -18.45 2.02
CA LEU A 227 -12.61 -18.96 3.39
C LEU A 227 -14.01 -18.82 4.00
N GLU A 228 -14.47 -19.89 4.66
CA GLU A 228 -15.67 -19.84 5.48
C GLU A 228 -15.31 -19.28 6.86
N LEU A 229 -15.96 -18.17 7.22
CA LEU A 229 -15.80 -17.50 8.50
C LEU A 229 -17.07 -17.70 9.34
N ALA A 230 -16.88 -17.91 10.64
CA ALA A 230 -17.96 -17.93 11.62
C ALA A 230 -17.94 -16.64 12.45
N ASP A 231 -19.04 -16.33 13.09
CA ASP A 231 -19.17 -15.21 14.04
C ASP A 231 -18.18 -15.32 15.23
N THR A 232 -17.77 -16.54 15.59
CA THR A 232 -16.76 -16.81 16.62
C THR A 232 -15.31 -16.60 16.17
N GLU A 233 -15.06 -16.27 14.90
CA GLU A 233 -13.71 -16.11 14.36
C GLU A 233 -12.94 -14.99 15.10
N PRO A 234 -11.68 -15.23 15.53
CA PRO A 234 -10.89 -14.23 16.23
C PRO A 234 -10.38 -13.13 15.28
N VAL A 235 -10.55 -11.89 15.71
CA VAL A 235 -10.06 -10.68 15.05
C VAL A 235 -9.28 -9.86 16.07
N VAL A 236 -8.12 -9.34 15.66
CA VAL A 236 -7.35 -8.36 16.43
C VAL A 236 -7.69 -6.97 15.90
N VAL A 237 -8.16 -6.10 16.80
CA VAL A 237 -8.50 -4.71 16.52
C VAL A 237 -7.47 -3.81 17.18
N TYR A 238 -6.84 -2.94 16.41
CA TYR A 238 -5.82 -2.00 16.91
C TYR A 238 -6.34 -0.60 17.27
N GLY A 239 -7.62 -0.36 17.08
CA GLY A 239 -8.29 0.91 17.37
C GLY A 239 -9.77 0.69 17.63
N ASP A 240 -10.11 0.15 18.79
CA ASP A 240 -11.49 -0.18 19.17
C ASP A 240 -12.39 1.07 19.24
N THR A 241 -11.93 2.10 19.94
CA THR A 241 -12.56 3.42 20.05
C THR A 241 -12.63 4.14 18.71
N TYR A 242 -11.64 3.96 17.85
CA TYR A 242 -11.66 4.46 16.47
C TYR A 242 -12.81 3.83 15.68
N LEU A 243 -12.94 2.49 15.69
CA LEU A 243 -13.99 1.80 14.96
C LEU A 243 -15.39 2.13 15.46
N GLN A 244 -15.57 2.31 16.78
CA GLN A 244 -16.84 2.79 17.36
C GLN A 244 -17.23 4.17 16.76
N GLN A 245 -16.31 5.14 16.84
CA GLN A 245 -16.58 6.50 16.35
C GLN A 245 -16.74 6.55 14.83
N VAL A 246 -16.02 5.72 14.08
CA VAL A 246 -16.21 5.57 12.63
C VAL A 246 -17.59 4.98 12.32
N SER A 247 -18.05 3.99 13.09
CA SER A 247 -19.40 3.44 12.94
C SER A 247 -20.47 4.52 13.17
N ASP A 248 -20.31 5.36 14.19
CA ASP A 248 -21.21 6.49 14.44
C ASP A 248 -21.18 7.50 13.30
N LEU A 249 -19.98 7.85 12.81
CA LEU A 249 -19.79 8.77 11.69
C LEU A 249 -20.42 8.24 10.40
N ILE A 250 -20.31 6.95 10.10
CA ILE A 250 -20.96 6.33 8.94
C ILE A 250 -22.49 6.42 9.07
N ASN A 251 -23.04 6.15 10.25
CA ASN A 251 -24.48 6.20 10.47
C ASN A 251 -25.06 7.63 10.42
N SER A 252 -24.28 8.64 10.82
CA SER A 252 -24.72 10.04 10.81
C SER A 252 -24.53 10.75 9.47
N THR A 253 -23.83 10.14 8.50
CA THR A 253 -23.47 10.79 7.23
C THR A 253 -24.39 10.38 6.10
N ASP A 254 -24.74 11.35 5.24
CA ASP A 254 -25.53 11.10 4.04
C ASP A 254 -24.88 10.05 3.12
N ARG A 255 -25.70 9.14 2.60
CA ARG A 255 -25.24 8.05 1.72
C ARG A 255 -24.53 8.55 0.46
N SER A 256 -24.85 9.75 -0.02
CA SER A 256 -24.18 10.34 -1.18
C SER A 256 -22.73 10.72 -0.88
N ILE A 257 -22.46 11.27 0.31
CA ILE A 257 -21.11 11.64 0.76
C ILE A 257 -20.29 10.37 0.99
N LEU A 258 -20.89 9.35 1.62
CA LEU A 258 -20.24 8.05 1.81
C LEU A 258 -19.86 7.40 0.49
N ASN A 259 -20.75 7.39 -0.51
CA ASN A 259 -20.43 6.88 -1.84
C ASN A 259 -19.29 7.69 -2.47
N ASN A 260 -19.35 9.03 -2.41
CA ASN A 260 -18.30 9.88 -2.95
C ASN A 260 -16.94 9.61 -2.30
N TYR A 261 -16.90 9.39 -0.98
CA TYR A 261 -15.67 9.04 -0.27
C TYR A 261 -15.13 7.66 -0.65
N LEU A 262 -16.00 6.64 -0.77
CA LEU A 262 -15.63 5.29 -1.21
C LEU A 262 -15.04 5.31 -2.62
N ILE A 263 -15.73 5.95 -3.55
CA ILE A 263 -15.30 6.08 -4.93
C ILE A 263 -14.01 6.90 -5.01
N TRP A 264 -13.90 7.99 -4.25
CA TRP A 264 -12.68 8.79 -4.19
C TRP A 264 -11.46 7.97 -3.74
N ASN A 265 -11.61 7.09 -2.74
CA ASN A 265 -10.55 6.16 -2.34
C ASN A 265 -10.11 5.23 -3.48
N LEU A 266 -11.05 4.75 -4.31
CA LEU A 266 -10.73 3.94 -5.49
C LEU A 266 -10.05 4.76 -6.59
N VAL A 267 -10.56 5.97 -6.87
CA VAL A 267 -9.96 6.88 -7.87
C VAL A 267 -8.51 7.17 -7.51
N GLN A 268 -8.23 7.51 -6.25
CA GLN A 268 -6.86 7.75 -5.77
C GLN A 268 -5.95 6.53 -5.92
N LYS A 269 -6.48 5.33 -5.64
CA LYS A 269 -5.74 4.06 -5.78
C LYS A 269 -5.39 3.72 -7.24
N THR A 270 -6.14 4.26 -8.20
CA THR A 270 -6.04 3.91 -9.62
C THR A 270 -5.52 5.03 -10.51
N ALA A 271 -5.48 6.28 -10.02
CA ALA A 271 -5.12 7.46 -10.80
C ALA A 271 -3.74 7.38 -11.47
N SER A 272 -2.77 6.73 -10.82
CA SER A 272 -1.40 6.55 -11.34
C SER A 272 -1.28 5.56 -12.50
N SER A 273 -2.39 4.98 -12.96
CA SER A 273 -2.42 4.02 -14.08
C SER A 273 -3.19 4.50 -15.31
N LEU A 274 -3.60 5.77 -15.29
CA LEU A 274 -4.34 6.44 -16.36
C LEU A 274 -3.41 7.33 -17.20
N ASP A 275 -4.01 8.15 -18.06
CA ASP A 275 -3.29 9.05 -18.97
C ASP A 275 -2.57 10.21 -18.28
N GLN A 276 -1.71 10.90 -19.03
CA GLN A 276 -0.84 11.98 -18.58
C GLN A 276 -1.58 13.10 -17.82
N ARG A 277 -2.88 13.32 -18.08
CA ARG A 277 -3.68 14.31 -17.34
C ARG A 277 -3.76 13.96 -15.85
N PHE A 278 -3.99 12.69 -15.51
CA PHE A 278 -4.07 12.22 -14.12
C PHE A 278 -2.71 12.29 -13.43
N GLU A 279 -1.64 11.89 -14.12
CA GLU A 279 -0.28 11.96 -13.60
C GLU A 279 0.15 13.39 -13.31
N THR A 280 -0.18 14.31 -14.21
CA THR A 280 0.13 15.74 -14.04
C THR A 280 -0.60 16.33 -12.83
N ALA A 281 -1.87 15.97 -12.62
CA ALA A 281 -2.63 16.40 -11.45
C ALA A 281 -2.00 15.86 -10.15
N GLN A 282 -1.60 14.59 -10.13
CA GLN A 282 -0.96 13.97 -8.97
C GLN A 282 0.40 14.59 -8.66
N GLU A 283 1.20 14.89 -9.69
CA GLU A 283 2.51 15.53 -9.51
C GLU A 283 2.38 16.91 -8.89
N ARG A 284 1.44 17.76 -9.35
CA ARG A 284 1.19 19.09 -8.76
C ARG A 284 0.86 19.02 -7.27
N LEU A 285 0.03 18.06 -6.88
CA LEU A 285 -0.29 17.86 -5.46
C LEU A 285 0.95 17.40 -4.68
N ARG A 286 1.72 16.46 -5.23
CA ARG A 286 2.97 15.97 -4.64
C ARG A 286 4.00 17.10 -4.45
N GLU A 287 4.14 18.00 -5.41
CA GLU A 287 4.99 19.19 -5.32
C GLU A 287 4.57 20.08 -4.14
N THR A 288 3.26 20.25 -3.93
CA THR A 288 2.72 21.07 -2.84
C THR A 288 2.94 20.42 -1.47
N ILE A 289 2.75 19.11 -1.36
CA ILE A 289 2.91 18.36 -0.10
C ILE A 289 4.39 18.26 0.31
N TYR A 290 5.27 17.90 -0.63
CA TYR A 290 6.66 17.55 -0.34
C TYR A 290 7.66 18.64 -0.73
N GLY A 291 7.22 19.74 -1.33
CA GLY A 291 8.10 20.81 -1.79
C GLY A 291 9.06 20.40 -2.91
N ALA A 292 8.78 19.29 -3.60
CA ALA A 292 9.61 18.72 -4.66
C ALA A 292 9.47 19.55 -5.95
N ARG A 293 9.89 20.81 -5.95
CA ARG A 293 9.77 21.70 -7.12
C ARG A 293 10.48 21.10 -8.34
N GLY A 294 9.74 20.81 -9.41
CA GLY A 294 10.29 20.85 -10.75
C GLY A 294 10.70 22.29 -11.09
N THR A 295 11.78 22.47 -11.86
CA THR A 295 12.06 23.79 -12.45
C THR A 295 10.87 24.22 -13.31
N PRO A 296 10.46 25.50 -13.30
CA PRO A 296 9.43 26.01 -14.21
C PRO A 296 10.02 26.10 -15.62
N VAL A 297 10.20 24.96 -16.26
CA VAL A 297 10.47 24.87 -17.68
C VAL A 297 9.16 24.47 -18.32
N SER A 298 8.71 25.34 -19.19
CA SER A 298 7.55 25.25 -20.08
C SER A 298 7.53 23.94 -20.90
N LEU A 299 7.26 22.80 -20.27
CA LEU A 299 6.93 21.51 -20.89
C LEU A 299 6.19 20.66 -19.83
N PRO A 300 5.06 20.00 -20.16
CA PRO A 300 4.35 19.11 -19.26
C PRO A 300 5.04 17.73 -19.24
N GLN A 301 6.34 17.71 -18.91
CA GLN A 301 7.08 16.45 -18.75
C GLN A 301 7.23 16.18 -17.25
N SER A 302 6.71 15.04 -16.80
CA SER A 302 6.96 14.51 -15.47
C SER A 302 8.45 14.59 -15.14
N CYS A 303 8.79 15.08 -13.94
CA CYS A 303 10.20 15.17 -13.50
C CYS A 303 10.87 13.80 -13.42
N THR A 304 10.09 12.72 -13.39
CA THR A 304 10.56 11.33 -13.36
C THR A 304 10.31 10.69 -14.74
N PRO A 305 11.34 10.16 -15.41
CA PRO A 305 11.17 9.45 -16.67
C PRO A 305 10.16 8.29 -16.55
N ARG A 306 9.33 8.07 -17.57
CA ARG A 306 8.30 7.02 -17.59
C ARG A 306 8.84 5.65 -17.16
N TRP A 307 9.98 5.25 -17.70
CA TRP A 307 10.60 3.97 -17.37
C TRP A 307 10.85 3.82 -15.87
N GLN A 308 11.21 4.89 -15.17
CA GLN A 308 11.49 4.85 -13.74
C GLN A 308 10.19 4.74 -12.92
N THR A 309 9.13 5.42 -13.35
CA THR A 309 7.77 5.23 -12.80
C THR A 309 7.31 3.78 -13.00
N CYS A 310 7.52 3.23 -14.20
CA CYS A 310 7.13 1.86 -14.53
C CYS A 310 7.92 0.80 -13.76
N ILE A 311 9.22 1.01 -13.50
CA ILE A 311 9.98 0.11 -12.63
C ILE A 311 9.46 0.19 -11.20
N SER A 312 9.18 1.40 -10.68
CA SER A 312 8.61 1.55 -9.33
C SER A 312 7.28 0.81 -9.21
N ASN A 313 6.37 0.99 -10.17
CA ASN A 313 5.10 0.24 -10.23
C ASN A 313 5.30 -1.28 -10.36
N THR A 314 6.36 -1.72 -11.06
CA THR A 314 6.69 -3.14 -11.21
C THR A 314 7.29 -3.72 -9.93
N ASP A 315 8.08 -2.94 -9.19
CA ASP A 315 8.64 -3.32 -7.89
C ASP A 315 7.55 -3.42 -6.82
N ASP A 316 6.63 -2.46 -6.79
CA ASP A 316 5.50 -2.45 -5.86
C ASP A 316 4.52 -3.62 -6.07
N THR A 317 4.43 -4.14 -7.30
CA THR A 317 3.51 -5.24 -7.64
C THR A 317 4.20 -6.60 -7.68
N LEU A 318 5.35 -6.69 -8.34
CA LEU A 318 6.07 -7.94 -8.63
C LEU A 318 7.52 -7.90 -8.11
N GLY A 319 7.78 -7.14 -7.03
CA GLY A 319 9.10 -6.94 -6.45
C GLY A 319 9.86 -8.22 -6.08
N PHE A 320 9.17 -9.30 -5.67
CA PHE A 320 9.84 -10.59 -5.43
C PHE A 320 10.41 -11.20 -6.71
N ALA A 321 9.68 -11.14 -7.82
CA ALA A 321 10.14 -11.65 -9.11
C ALA A 321 11.21 -10.74 -9.72
N LEU A 322 11.03 -9.42 -9.60
CA LEU A 322 12.03 -8.44 -10.01
C LEU A 322 13.32 -8.55 -9.18
N GLY A 323 13.21 -8.78 -7.88
CA GLY A 323 14.31 -9.01 -6.96
C GLY A 323 15.11 -10.26 -7.29
N SER A 324 14.44 -11.36 -7.68
CA SER A 324 15.11 -12.56 -8.21
C SER A 324 15.99 -12.23 -9.42
N LEU A 325 15.48 -11.46 -10.38
CA LEU A 325 16.24 -11.01 -11.55
C LEU A 325 17.41 -10.12 -11.16
N PHE A 326 17.17 -9.16 -10.27
CA PHE A 326 18.18 -8.21 -9.80
C PHE A 326 19.34 -8.91 -9.11
N VAL A 327 19.04 -9.83 -8.18
CA VAL A 327 20.05 -10.61 -7.43
C VAL A 327 20.87 -11.48 -8.39
N LYS A 328 20.25 -12.14 -9.38
CA LYS A 328 20.98 -12.95 -10.39
C LYS A 328 21.98 -12.12 -11.18
N ALA A 329 21.69 -10.85 -11.44
CA ALA A 329 22.53 -9.98 -12.27
C ALA A 329 23.63 -9.26 -11.46
N THR A 330 23.37 -8.91 -10.20
CA THR A 330 24.21 -7.97 -9.44
C THR A 330 24.90 -8.59 -8.23
N PHE A 331 24.36 -9.68 -7.68
CA PHE A 331 24.78 -10.17 -6.38
C PHE A 331 25.74 -11.35 -6.52
N ASP A 332 27.01 -11.10 -6.18
CA ASP A 332 28.01 -12.15 -6.11
C ASP A 332 27.78 -13.06 -4.89
N ARG A 333 27.94 -14.37 -5.06
CA ARG A 333 27.69 -15.38 -4.03
C ARG A 333 28.58 -15.17 -2.80
N ASP A 334 29.80 -14.68 -3.00
CA ASP A 334 30.77 -14.44 -1.93
C ASP A 334 30.36 -13.27 -1.02
N SER A 335 29.59 -12.30 -1.54
CA SER A 335 29.07 -11.17 -0.75
C SER A 335 28.22 -11.65 0.44
N LYS A 336 27.44 -12.73 0.26
CA LYS A 336 26.65 -13.31 1.35
C LYS A 336 27.53 -13.90 2.45
N ALA A 337 28.64 -14.55 2.07
CA ALA A 337 29.56 -15.14 3.04
C ALA A 337 30.24 -14.03 3.87
N ILE A 338 30.64 -12.94 3.22
CA ILE A 338 31.24 -11.78 3.89
C ILE A 338 30.24 -11.14 4.86
N VAL A 339 28.99 -10.90 4.45
CA VAL A 339 27.99 -10.30 5.36
C VAL A 339 27.68 -11.24 6.53
N ARG A 340 27.63 -12.56 6.32
CA ARG A 340 27.49 -13.53 7.42
C ARG A 340 28.66 -13.52 8.39
N MET A 341 29.88 -13.27 7.92
CA MET A 341 31.06 -13.10 8.78
C MET A 341 31.01 -11.78 9.56
N LEU A 342 30.46 -10.72 8.97
CA LEU A 342 30.26 -9.42 9.62
C LEU A 342 29.07 -9.42 10.61
N LEU A 343 28.13 -10.35 10.44
CA LEU A 343 27.02 -10.63 11.35
C LEU A 343 27.28 -11.94 12.11
N PRO A 344 28.35 -12.05 12.92
CA PRO A 344 28.52 -13.25 13.73
C PRO A 344 27.27 -13.41 14.61
N PRO A 345 26.81 -14.66 14.87
CA PRO A 345 25.81 -14.88 15.91
C PRO A 345 26.34 -14.17 17.15
N SER A 346 25.51 -13.34 17.78
CA SER A 346 25.89 -12.59 18.99
C SER A 346 26.71 -13.53 19.88
N PRO A 347 28.03 -13.34 20.03
CA PRO A 347 28.77 -14.18 20.95
C PRO A 347 28.15 -13.97 22.33
N PRO A 348 28.19 -14.97 23.23
CA PRO A 348 27.74 -14.83 24.62
C PRO A 348 28.46 -13.70 25.39
N HIS A 349 29.38 -12.98 24.74
CA HIS A 349 30.22 -11.90 25.25
C HIS A 349 29.99 -10.54 24.60
N HIS A 350 28.98 -10.35 23.73
CA HIS A 350 28.41 -9.02 23.67
C HIS A 350 27.80 -8.80 25.05
N HIS A 351 28.51 -8.07 25.90
CA HIS A 351 27.90 -7.31 26.97
C HIS A 351 26.83 -6.44 26.30
N LEU A 352 25.64 -7.02 26.08
CA LEU A 352 24.40 -6.29 25.97
C LEU A 352 24.54 -5.23 27.04
N TRP A 353 24.66 -3.96 26.65
CA TRP A 353 24.81 -2.87 27.60
C TRP A 353 23.84 -3.12 28.74
N GLU A 354 24.37 -3.50 29.90
CA GLU A 354 23.57 -3.99 31.02
C GLU A 354 23.14 -2.74 31.78
N PRO A 355 21.86 -2.33 31.70
CA PRO A 355 21.40 -1.26 32.57
C PRO A 355 21.61 -1.77 34.00
N PRO A 356 22.32 -1.04 34.87
CA PRO A 356 22.69 -1.50 36.21
C PRO A 356 21.52 -1.98 37.08
N LEU A 357 20.29 -1.63 36.69
CA LEU A 357 19.05 -1.86 37.44
C LEU A 357 18.17 -2.99 36.87
N SER A 358 18.64 -3.81 35.92
CA SER A 358 17.79 -4.86 35.33
C SER A 358 17.63 -6.07 36.27
N PRO A 359 16.40 -6.47 36.65
CA PRO A 359 16.16 -7.68 37.43
C PRO A 359 16.68 -8.96 36.72
N PRO A 360 17.08 -10.01 37.47
CA PRO A 360 17.63 -11.26 36.89
C PRO A 360 16.70 -11.92 35.86
N ASN A 361 15.38 -11.89 36.08
CA ASN A 361 14.40 -12.47 35.16
C ASN A 361 14.36 -11.73 33.80
N ILE A 362 14.52 -10.41 33.82
CA ILE A 362 14.58 -9.59 32.59
C ILE A 362 15.89 -9.85 31.84
N ARG A 363 17.00 -10.05 32.57
CA ARG A 363 18.29 -10.43 31.98
C ARG A 363 18.22 -11.79 31.28
N ALA A 364 17.69 -12.80 31.96
CA ALA A 364 17.47 -14.12 31.36
C ALA A 364 16.51 -14.06 30.15
N GLY A 365 15.49 -13.21 30.21
CA GLY A 365 14.60 -12.94 29.07
C GLY A 365 15.33 -12.38 27.86
N ARG A 366 16.15 -11.33 28.04
CA ARG A 366 16.95 -10.73 26.97
C ARG A 366 17.97 -11.69 26.37
N GLN A 367 18.63 -12.51 27.19
CA GLN A 367 19.56 -13.54 26.72
C GLN A 367 18.84 -14.56 25.83
N ARG A 368 17.70 -15.11 26.29
CA ARG A 368 16.90 -16.04 25.49
C ARG A 368 16.38 -15.42 24.19
N ALA A 369 16.04 -14.13 24.20
CA ALA A 369 15.63 -13.42 22.99
C ALA A 369 16.80 -13.26 22.01
N GLY A 370 17.99 -12.86 22.49
CA GLY A 370 19.20 -12.71 21.67
C GLY A 370 19.74 -14.04 21.12
N GLU A 371 19.59 -15.15 21.84
CA GLU A 371 19.97 -16.50 21.36
C GLU A 371 19.01 -17.03 20.30
N ARG A 372 17.74 -16.63 20.34
CA ARG A 372 16.70 -17.04 19.39
C ARG A 372 16.59 -16.13 18.18
N ASP A 373 17.31 -15.01 18.18
CA ASP A 373 17.31 -14.05 17.08
C ASP A 373 18.14 -14.60 15.91
N PRO A 374 17.52 -14.91 14.76
CA PRO A 374 18.24 -15.43 13.60
C PRO A 374 19.17 -14.39 12.94
N GLN A 375 19.06 -13.10 13.31
CA GLN A 375 19.97 -12.03 12.89
C GLN A 375 20.19 -11.04 14.04
N PRO A 376 21.42 -10.60 14.35
CA PRO A 376 21.64 -9.65 15.43
C PRO A 376 20.93 -8.31 15.16
N TRP A 377 20.33 -7.75 16.22
CA TRP A 377 19.65 -6.44 16.24
C TRP A 377 20.44 -5.37 15.48
N GLY A 378 19.83 -4.81 14.42
CA GLY A 378 20.41 -3.73 13.63
C GLY A 378 21.34 -4.15 12.49
N GLY A 379 21.47 -5.45 12.20
CA GLY A 379 22.08 -5.93 10.96
C GLY A 379 21.18 -5.66 9.75
N PRO A 380 21.72 -5.52 8.52
CA PRO A 380 20.91 -5.48 7.32
C PRO A 380 20.06 -6.75 7.26
N ILE A 381 18.75 -6.59 7.07
CA ILE A 381 17.85 -7.69 6.71
C ILE A 381 18.40 -8.27 5.41
N LEU A 382 19.18 -9.35 5.52
CA LEU A 382 19.58 -10.10 4.35
C LEU A 382 18.29 -10.65 3.74
N PRO A 383 17.98 -10.34 2.47
CA PRO A 383 16.77 -10.88 1.85
C PRO A 383 16.80 -12.42 1.98
N PRO A 384 15.65 -13.07 2.24
CA PRO A 384 15.55 -14.51 2.14
C PRO A 384 16.12 -14.91 0.78
N CYS A 385 17.08 -15.82 0.83
CA CYS A 385 17.99 -16.05 -0.27
C CYS A 385 17.24 -16.77 -1.40
N PRO A 386 17.25 -16.33 -2.67
CA PRO A 386 16.65 -17.03 -3.82
C PRO A 386 17.26 -18.42 -4.15
N CYS A 387 18.04 -19.02 -3.24
CA CYS A 387 18.69 -20.30 -3.43
C CYS A 387 18.63 -21.21 -2.18
N PRO A 388 17.63 -22.09 -2.02
CA PRO A 388 17.89 -23.50 -1.83
C PRO A 388 17.98 -24.16 -3.21
N ARG A 389 18.63 -25.31 -3.29
CA ARG A 389 18.72 -26.11 -4.51
C ARG A 389 17.31 -26.53 -4.94
N GLY A 390 16.71 -25.77 -5.84
CA GLY A 390 15.37 -25.98 -6.38
C GLY A 390 14.82 -24.65 -6.92
N PRO A 391 13.87 -24.67 -7.87
CA PRO A 391 13.12 -23.47 -8.19
C PRO A 391 12.59 -22.96 -6.86
N PHE A 392 12.83 -21.69 -6.55
CA PHE A 392 12.04 -21.02 -5.54
C PHE A 392 10.60 -21.42 -5.81
N LEU A 393 9.97 -22.07 -4.83
CA LEU A 393 8.53 -22.05 -4.71
C LEU A 393 8.20 -20.56 -4.45
N MET A 394 8.30 -19.73 -5.50
CA MET A 394 7.15 -18.93 -5.87
C MET A 394 6.02 -19.92 -5.72
N SER A 395 5.29 -19.78 -4.60
CA SER A 395 4.09 -20.55 -4.32
C SER A 395 3.25 -20.57 -5.62
N PRO A 396 2.31 -21.48 -5.85
CA PRO A 396 1.58 -21.60 -7.14
C PRO A 396 0.92 -20.29 -7.67
N LEU A 397 0.94 -19.22 -6.87
CA LEU A 397 0.83 -17.79 -7.13
C LEU A 397 1.01 -17.29 -8.59
N PRO A 398 2.08 -17.57 -9.36
CA PRO A 398 2.21 -17.05 -10.73
C PRO A 398 1.07 -17.49 -11.65
N HIS A 399 0.48 -18.67 -11.45
CA HIS A 399 -0.56 -19.20 -12.34
C HIS A 399 -1.92 -18.50 -12.15
N GLN A 400 -2.13 -17.76 -11.05
CA GLN A 400 -3.41 -17.08 -10.77
C GLN A 400 -3.40 -15.60 -11.16
N TYR A 401 -2.23 -15.04 -11.50
CA TYR A 401 -2.09 -13.65 -11.92
C TYR A 401 -1.77 -13.59 -13.42
N GLU A 402 -2.75 -13.12 -14.21
CA GLU A 402 -2.60 -12.93 -15.66
C GLU A 402 -2.24 -11.48 -15.99
N VAL A 403 -1.23 -11.33 -16.86
CA VAL A 403 -0.67 -10.05 -17.29
C VAL A 403 -0.79 -9.95 -18.80
N SER A 404 -1.50 -8.93 -19.26
CA SER A 404 -1.62 -8.56 -20.67
C SER A 404 -0.68 -7.42 -21.00
N GLU A 405 0.07 -7.50 -22.10
CA GLU A 405 0.94 -6.38 -22.48
C GLU A 405 0.17 -5.14 -22.96
N ASP A 406 -1.13 -5.24 -23.26
CA ASP A 406 -1.91 -4.17 -23.89
C ASP A 406 -2.86 -3.43 -22.94
N SER A 407 -2.92 -3.83 -21.66
CA SER A 407 -3.80 -3.18 -20.67
C SER A 407 -3.13 -3.04 -19.31
N PHE A 408 -2.39 -1.94 -19.14
CA PHE A 408 -1.72 -1.61 -17.87
C PHE A 408 -2.70 -1.46 -16.70
N PHE A 409 -3.79 -0.72 -16.92
CA PHE A 409 -4.84 -0.52 -15.91
C PHE A 409 -5.43 -1.85 -15.41
N GLN A 410 -5.78 -2.75 -16.34
CA GLN A 410 -6.34 -4.06 -15.98
C GLN A 410 -5.33 -4.93 -15.26
N ASN A 411 -4.05 -4.89 -15.65
CA ASN A 411 -2.99 -5.63 -14.94
C ASN A 411 -2.88 -5.20 -13.48
N MET A 412 -3.04 -3.90 -13.20
CA MET A 412 -3.01 -3.38 -11.84
C MET A 412 -4.23 -3.82 -11.03
N LEU A 413 -5.44 -3.81 -11.63
CA LEU A 413 -6.64 -4.34 -10.97
C LEU A 413 -6.55 -5.85 -10.69
N ASN A 414 -6.04 -6.61 -11.66
CA ASN A 414 -5.78 -8.04 -11.51
C ASN A 414 -4.82 -8.30 -10.34
N PHE A 415 -3.81 -7.43 -10.18
CA PHE A 415 -2.83 -7.56 -9.11
C PHE A 415 -3.48 -7.32 -7.75
N TYR A 416 -4.33 -6.30 -7.61
CA TYR A 416 -5.03 -6.05 -6.35
C TYR A 416 -5.89 -7.25 -5.92
N ASN A 417 -6.69 -7.79 -6.83
CA ASN A 417 -7.49 -8.98 -6.57
C ASN A 417 -6.62 -10.20 -6.22
N PHE A 418 -5.53 -10.41 -6.98
CA PHE A 418 -4.57 -11.47 -6.68
C PHE A 418 -3.96 -11.30 -5.27
N SER A 419 -3.50 -10.09 -4.92
CA SER A 419 -2.92 -9.79 -3.61
C SER A 419 -3.89 -10.03 -2.45
N ALA A 420 -5.19 -9.75 -2.65
CA ALA A 420 -6.24 -10.03 -1.68
C ALA A 420 -6.34 -11.54 -1.40
N LYS A 421 -6.34 -12.36 -2.46
CA LYS A 421 -6.38 -13.83 -2.36
C LYS A 421 -5.15 -14.41 -1.68
N VAL A 422 -3.96 -13.90 -1.99
CA VAL A 422 -2.71 -14.34 -1.34
C VAL A 422 -2.77 -14.09 0.17
N MET A 423 -3.23 -12.91 0.56
CA MET A 423 -3.40 -12.51 1.95
C MET A 423 -4.45 -13.41 2.65
N ALA A 424 -5.60 -13.64 2.03
CA ALA A 424 -6.64 -14.52 2.57
C ALA A 424 -6.12 -15.96 2.78
N ASP A 425 -5.42 -16.52 1.81
CA ASP A 425 -4.85 -17.89 1.86
C ASP A 425 -3.87 -18.12 3.03
N GLN A 426 -3.31 -17.05 3.62
CA GLN A 426 -2.44 -17.18 4.79
C GLN A 426 -3.19 -17.43 6.10
N LEU A 427 -4.49 -17.13 6.22
CA LEU A 427 -5.18 -17.11 7.51
C LEU A 427 -5.12 -18.45 8.24
N ARG A 428 -5.20 -19.56 7.51
CA ARG A 428 -5.16 -20.93 8.05
C ARG A 428 -3.77 -21.58 7.99
N LYS A 429 -2.76 -20.83 7.55
CA LYS A 429 -1.38 -21.30 7.45
C LYS A 429 -0.55 -20.74 8.62
N PRO A 430 0.43 -21.50 9.13
CA PRO A 430 1.38 -20.94 10.09
C PRO A 430 2.21 -19.85 9.39
N PRO A 431 2.54 -18.74 10.07
CA PRO A 431 3.44 -17.73 9.53
C PRO A 431 4.77 -18.36 9.12
N ASN A 432 5.18 -18.13 7.87
CA ASN A 432 6.47 -18.59 7.36
C ASN A 432 7.48 -17.44 7.42
N ARG A 433 8.71 -17.73 7.84
CA ARG A 433 9.82 -16.77 7.84
C ARG A 433 10.39 -16.51 6.43
N ASP A 434 10.11 -17.40 5.49
CA ASP A 434 10.59 -17.32 4.10
C ASP A 434 9.54 -16.73 3.13
N GLN A 435 8.34 -16.42 3.60
CA GLN A 435 7.31 -15.63 2.89
C GLN A 435 7.43 -14.17 3.26
#